data_AF-A0A2I0F6V1-F1
#
_entry.id   AF-A0A2I0F6V1-F1
#
_cell.length_a   1.000
_cell.length_b   1.000
_cell.length_c   1.000
_cell.angle_alpha   90.00
_cell.angle_beta   90.00
_cell.angle_gamma   90.00
#
_symmetry.space_group_name_H-M   'P 1'
#
loop_
_entity.id
_entity.type
_entity.pdbx_description
1 polymer ?
#
loop_
_entity_poly.entity_id
_entity_poly.type
_entity_poly.pdbx_seq_one_letter_code
_entity_poly.pdbx_strand_id
1 'polypeptide(L)'
;MDQDLIKQIALEVMNETFITNWYFYLLLLCVSTIGAFFGSLLKGFGKEKSKYLAIESSLETIAKQVKLTTETSEQIKTAIEHNVWRKKELETLKREKLEQYFLHISLLNNSLNNEMISTFFGEKVEHDPESFTKADMIQSLYLPELLEVHLELSKVVIEFQTWISDGLFIIASQSKAQTKDPTLMQAHMKKQPILLKKLANPIVNVLQKTKELALEVNT
;
A
#
# COMPACT_ATOMS: atom_id res chain seq x y z
N MET A 1 59.44 -39.86 -76.81
CA MET A 1 59.80 -39.85 -75.40
C MET A 1 58.53 -39.99 -74.57
N ASP A 2 58.22 -41.14 -74.00
CA ASP A 2 58.88 -42.42 -74.20
C ASP A 2 57.82 -43.49 -73.99
N GLN A 3 57.54 -44.26 -75.04
CA GLN A 3 56.80 -45.51 -74.88
C GLN A 3 57.50 -46.42 -73.86
N ASP A 4 58.80 -46.23 -73.65
CA ASP A 4 59.60 -46.88 -72.61
C ASP A 4 59.32 -46.35 -71.19
N LEU A 5 58.89 -45.09 -71.01
CA LEU A 5 58.55 -44.52 -69.70
C LEU A 5 57.12 -44.91 -69.29
N ILE A 6 56.21 -44.99 -70.26
CA ILE A 6 54.87 -45.58 -70.05
C ILE A 6 54.99 -47.09 -69.81
N LYS A 7 55.88 -47.79 -70.53
CA LYS A 7 56.17 -49.20 -70.27
C LYS A 7 56.89 -49.42 -68.94
N GLN A 8 57.79 -48.55 -68.51
CA GLN A 8 58.44 -48.64 -67.19
C GLN A 8 57.43 -48.38 -66.07
N ILE A 9 56.60 -47.33 -66.16
CA ILE A 9 55.54 -47.10 -65.17
C ILE A 9 54.53 -48.25 -65.18
N ALA A 10 54.17 -48.77 -66.35
CA ALA A 10 53.28 -49.93 -66.45
C ALA A 10 53.93 -51.23 -65.94
N LEU A 11 55.24 -51.43 -66.13
CA LEU A 11 56.00 -52.57 -65.62
C LEU A 11 56.23 -52.46 -64.12
N GLU A 12 56.47 -51.28 -63.57
CA GLU A 12 56.60 -51.06 -62.11
C GLU A 12 55.24 -51.19 -61.40
N VAL A 13 54.14 -50.85 -62.09
CA VAL A 13 52.75 -51.05 -61.61
C VAL A 13 52.30 -52.50 -61.80
N MET A 14 52.76 -53.21 -62.84
CA MET A 14 52.55 -54.65 -63.04
C MET A 14 53.51 -55.52 -62.22
N ASN A 15 54.63 -54.96 -61.72
CA ASN A 15 55.50 -55.63 -60.78
C ASN A 15 54.70 -55.76 -59.48
N GLU A 16 54.19 -56.97 -59.26
CA GLU A 16 53.35 -57.46 -58.18
C GLU A 16 53.82 -57.13 -56.74
N THR A 17 54.87 -56.34 -56.56
CA THR A 17 55.40 -55.91 -55.27
C THR A 17 54.45 -54.98 -54.51
N PHE A 18 53.49 -54.33 -55.17
CA PHE A 18 52.48 -53.51 -54.47
C PHE A 18 51.17 -54.29 -54.20
N ILE A 19 50.76 -55.17 -55.11
CA ILE A 19 49.49 -55.91 -55.03
C ILE A 19 49.62 -57.21 -54.21
N THR A 20 50.79 -57.85 -54.24
CA THR A 20 51.02 -59.15 -53.58
C THR A 20 51.69 -59.00 -52.20
N ASN A 21 52.04 -57.78 -51.80
CA ASN A 21 52.64 -57.48 -50.51
C ASN A 21 51.57 -57.46 -49.42
N TRP A 22 51.14 -58.65 -48.99
CA TRP A 22 50.12 -58.86 -47.96
C TRP A 22 50.43 -58.10 -46.66
N TYR A 23 51.71 -57.88 -46.36
CA TYR A 23 52.19 -57.10 -45.22
C TYR A 23 51.75 -55.63 -45.29
N PHE A 24 51.72 -55.04 -46.49
CA PHE A 24 51.22 -53.68 -46.71
C PHE A 24 49.72 -53.58 -46.37
N TYR A 25 48.90 -54.52 -46.82
CA TYR A 25 47.46 -54.54 -46.52
C TYR A 25 47.18 -54.81 -45.04
N LEU A 26 47.95 -55.68 -44.39
CA LEU A 26 47.82 -55.94 -42.95
C LEU A 26 48.20 -54.70 -42.13
N LEU A 27 49.26 -53.99 -42.52
CA LEU A 27 49.67 -52.74 -41.88
C LEU A 27 48.61 -51.65 -42.05
N LEU A 28 48.03 -51.51 -43.25
CA LEU A 28 46.96 -50.55 -43.52
C LEU A 28 45.68 -50.88 -42.71
N LEU A 29 45.35 -52.17 -42.55
CA LEU A 29 44.24 -52.63 -41.70
C LEU A 29 44.53 -52.36 -40.21
N CYS A 30 45.74 -52.59 -39.74
CA CYS A 30 46.15 -52.24 -38.37
C CYS A 30 46.07 -50.73 -38.12
N VAL A 31 46.57 -49.90 -39.04
CA VAL A 31 46.49 -48.44 -38.92
C VAL A 31 45.04 -47.95 -38.96
N SER A 32 44.19 -48.55 -39.81
CA SER A 32 42.76 -48.24 -39.88
C SER A 32 42.00 -48.63 -38.61
N THR A 33 42.27 -49.81 -38.04
CA THR A 33 41.61 -50.27 -36.80
C THR A 33 42.07 -49.46 -35.59
N ILE A 34 43.35 -49.13 -35.50
CA ILE A 34 43.88 -48.23 -34.46
C ILE A 34 43.29 -46.83 -34.62
N GLY A 35 43.25 -46.29 -35.84
CA GLY A 35 42.63 -45.00 -36.14
C GLY A 35 41.14 -44.95 -35.79
N ALA A 36 40.39 -46.02 -36.10
CA ALA A 36 38.98 -46.15 -35.71
C ALA A 36 38.79 -46.27 -34.19
N PHE A 37 39.68 -47.00 -33.51
CA PHE A 37 39.64 -47.16 -32.06
C PHE A 37 39.87 -45.82 -31.33
N PHE A 38 40.95 -45.09 -31.69
CA PHE A 38 41.24 -43.76 -31.15
C PHE A 38 40.15 -42.74 -31.54
N GLY A 39 39.63 -42.80 -32.77
CA GLY A 39 38.53 -41.96 -33.21
C GLY A 39 37.24 -42.20 -32.41
N SER A 40 36.94 -43.46 -32.06
CA SER A 40 35.77 -43.78 -31.23
C SER A 40 35.92 -43.33 -29.78
N LEU A 41 37.13 -43.46 -29.20
CA LEU A 41 37.42 -42.99 -27.84
C LEU A 41 37.30 -41.47 -27.75
N LEU A 42 37.95 -40.73 -28.65
CA LEU A 42 37.87 -39.26 -28.68
C LEU A 42 36.43 -38.77 -28.90
N LYS A 43 35.67 -39.44 -29.76
CA LYS A 43 34.25 -39.12 -30.00
C LYS A 43 33.38 -39.44 -28.78
N GLY A 44 33.65 -40.53 -28.07
CA GLY A 44 32.98 -40.90 -26.82
C GLY A 44 33.22 -39.88 -25.71
N PHE A 45 34.49 -39.60 -25.40
CA PHE A 45 34.88 -38.62 -24.38
C PHE A 45 34.39 -37.21 -24.69
N GLY A 46 34.49 -36.76 -25.96
CA GLY A 46 33.97 -35.45 -26.37
C GLY A 46 32.45 -35.34 -26.25
N LYS A 47 31.73 -36.40 -26.63
CA LYS A 47 30.26 -36.43 -26.54
C LYS A 47 29.79 -36.47 -25.09
N GLU A 48 30.40 -37.28 -24.23
CA GLU A 48 30.08 -37.28 -22.79
C GLU A 48 30.43 -35.97 -22.12
N LYS A 49 31.63 -35.42 -22.32
CA LYS A 49 32.01 -34.13 -21.75
C LYS A 49 31.09 -33.00 -22.19
N SER A 50 30.70 -32.97 -23.47
CA SER A 50 29.73 -31.99 -23.98
C SER A 50 28.33 -32.15 -23.36
N LYS A 51 27.89 -33.39 -23.12
CA LYS A 51 26.62 -33.67 -22.44
C LYS A 51 26.67 -33.24 -20.98
N TYR A 52 27.76 -33.54 -20.26
CA TYR A 52 27.94 -33.09 -18.88
C TYR A 52 27.93 -31.57 -18.78
N LEU A 53 28.66 -30.86 -19.64
CA LEU A 53 28.66 -29.40 -19.69
C LEU A 53 27.29 -28.82 -20.02
N ALA A 54 26.55 -29.44 -20.96
CA ALA A 54 25.19 -29.01 -21.28
C ALA A 54 24.21 -29.24 -20.10
N ILE A 55 24.34 -30.36 -19.40
CA ILE A 55 23.56 -30.66 -18.19
C ILE A 55 23.89 -29.66 -17.09
N GLU A 56 25.16 -29.41 -16.81
CA GLU A 56 25.62 -28.45 -15.79
C GLU A 56 25.10 -27.04 -16.09
N SER A 57 25.24 -26.58 -17.34
CA SER A 57 24.69 -25.30 -17.79
C SER A 57 23.16 -25.22 -17.64
N SER A 58 22.44 -26.31 -17.93
CA SER A 58 20.98 -26.36 -17.74
C SER A 58 20.59 -26.30 -16.27
N LEU A 59 21.32 -27.00 -15.39
CA LEU A 59 21.09 -26.98 -13.94
C LEU A 59 21.39 -25.60 -13.35
N GLU A 60 22.46 -24.95 -13.78
CA GLU A 60 22.78 -23.58 -13.36
C GLU A 60 21.69 -22.59 -13.80
N THR A 61 21.15 -22.76 -15.00
CA THR A 61 20.03 -21.95 -15.51
C THR A 61 18.76 -22.18 -14.70
N ILE A 62 18.43 -23.44 -14.40
CA ILE A 62 17.28 -23.79 -13.55
C ILE A 62 17.46 -23.21 -12.15
N ALA A 63 18.65 -23.34 -11.54
CA ALA A 63 18.95 -22.79 -10.23
C ALA A 63 18.79 -21.26 -10.21
N LYS A 64 19.27 -20.56 -11.25
CA LYS A 64 19.07 -19.12 -11.43
C LYS A 64 17.60 -18.75 -11.55
N GLN A 65 16.82 -19.50 -12.33
CA GLN A 65 15.38 -19.28 -12.49
C GLN A 65 14.61 -19.50 -11.18
N VAL A 66 14.92 -20.56 -10.44
CA VAL A 66 14.33 -20.84 -9.13
C VAL A 66 14.67 -19.73 -8.15
N LYS A 67 15.95 -19.31 -8.09
CA LYS A 67 16.37 -18.19 -7.24
C LYS A 67 15.60 -16.91 -7.56
N LEU A 68 15.54 -16.52 -8.83
CA LEU A 68 14.84 -15.31 -9.28
C LEU A 68 13.32 -15.39 -8.99
N THR A 69 12.72 -16.56 -9.16
CA THR A 69 11.31 -16.81 -8.84
C THR A 69 11.06 -16.68 -7.33
N THR A 70 11.93 -17.24 -6.49
CA THR A 70 11.84 -17.12 -5.03
C THR A 70 12.02 -15.68 -4.58
N GLU A 71 13.03 -14.97 -5.08
CA GLU A 71 13.25 -13.55 -4.77
C GLU A 71 12.04 -12.70 -5.15
N THR A 72 11.49 -12.91 -6.34
CA THR A 72 10.28 -12.21 -6.80
C THR A 72 9.07 -12.56 -5.93
N SER A 73 8.91 -13.83 -5.55
CA SER A 73 7.80 -14.28 -4.70
C SER A 73 7.87 -13.68 -3.29
N GLU A 74 9.06 -13.62 -2.69
CA GLU A 74 9.26 -12.98 -1.38
C GLU A 74 9.04 -11.46 -1.46
N GLN A 75 9.45 -10.81 -2.54
CA GLN A 75 9.15 -9.39 -2.77
C GLN A 75 7.65 -9.14 -2.89
N ILE A 76 6.94 -9.95 -3.67
CA ILE A 76 5.48 -9.88 -3.82
C ILE A 76 4.80 -10.10 -2.48
N LYS A 77 5.20 -11.14 -1.75
CA LYS A 77 4.67 -11.46 -0.42
C LYS A 77 4.86 -10.29 0.54
N THR A 78 6.07 -9.74 0.62
CA THR A 78 6.40 -8.59 1.47
C THR A 78 5.55 -7.37 1.09
N ALA A 79 5.40 -7.09 -0.21
CA ALA A 79 4.56 -5.99 -0.68
C ALA A 79 3.07 -6.17 -0.34
N ILE A 80 2.55 -7.40 -0.45
CA ILE A 80 1.18 -7.75 -0.04
C ILE A 80 1.01 -7.56 1.47
N GLU A 81 1.95 -8.06 2.27
CA GLU A 81 1.94 -7.92 3.74
C GLU A 81 1.94 -6.45 4.16
N HIS A 82 2.79 -5.61 3.56
CA HIS A 82 2.81 -4.17 3.82
C HIS A 82 1.48 -3.50 3.44
N ASN A 83 0.88 -3.87 2.32
CA ASN A 83 -0.39 -3.29 1.88
C ASN A 83 -1.54 -3.69 2.83
N VAL A 84 -1.62 -4.97 3.20
CA VAL A 84 -2.59 -5.48 4.17
C VAL A 84 -2.41 -4.79 5.53
N TRP A 85 -1.17 -4.65 5.99
CA TRP A 85 -0.86 -3.97 7.24
C TRP A 85 -1.27 -2.49 7.20
N ARG A 86 -0.92 -1.77 6.14
CA ARG A 86 -1.31 -0.37 5.95
C ARG A 86 -2.83 -0.20 5.90
N LYS A 87 -3.54 -1.09 5.21
CA LYS A 87 -5.01 -1.06 5.15
C LYS A 87 -5.61 -1.23 6.55
N LYS A 88 -5.13 -2.22 7.31
CA LYS A 88 -5.57 -2.47 8.68
C LYS A 88 -5.28 -1.29 9.62
N GLU A 89 -4.12 -0.66 9.47
CA GLU A 89 -3.74 0.53 10.24
C GLU A 89 -4.69 1.70 9.95
N LEU A 90 -4.97 1.97 8.67
CA LEU A 90 -5.91 3.01 8.26
C LEU A 90 -7.33 2.74 8.77
N GLU A 91 -7.82 1.50 8.71
CA GLU A 91 -9.14 1.13 9.24
C GLU A 91 -9.21 1.29 10.76
N THR A 92 -8.16 0.87 11.47
CA THR A 92 -8.07 1.01 12.93
C THR A 92 -8.07 2.48 13.32
N LEU A 93 -7.25 3.30 12.65
CA LEU A 93 -7.20 4.74 12.87
C LEU A 93 -8.55 5.40 12.57
N LYS A 94 -9.21 5.02 11.47
CA LYS A 94 -10.54 5.55 11.12
C LYS A 94 -11.57 5.22 12.21
N ARG A 95 -11.55 4.01 12.77
CA ARG A 95 -12.44 3.60 13.88
C ARG A 95 -12.22 4.44 15.13
N GLU A 96 -10.96 4.61 15.55
CA GLU A 96 -10.60 5.43 16.71
C GLU A 96 -11.05 6.89 16.53
N LYS A 97 -10.88 7.45 15.32
CA LYS A 97 -11.28 8.82 15.02
C LYS A 97 -12.79 8.99 14.93
N LEU A 98 -13.52 8.01 14.40
CA LEU A 98 -14.98 8.00 14.44
C LEU A 98 -15.50 8.00 15.88
N GLU A 99 -14.91 7.21 16.78
CA GLU A 99 -15.29 7.16 18.19
C GLU A 99 -15.04 8.50 18.90
N GLN A 100 -13.82 9.07 18.74
CA GLN A 100 -13.47 10.38 19.30
C GLN A 100 -14.41 11.47 18.79
N TYR A 101 -14.66 11.51 17.48
CA TYR A 101 -15.58 12.45 16.86
C TYR A 101 -17.00 12.30 17.41
N PHE A 102 -17.51 11.07 17.50
CA PHE A 102 -18.84 10.78 18.05
C PHE A 102 -19.00 11.31 19.48
N LEU A 103 -18.00 11.08 20.34
CA LEU A 103 -18.01 11.57 21.71
C LEU A 103 -18.11 13.10 21.75
N HIS A 104 -17.27 13.81 21.01
CA HIS A 104 -17.30 15.28 20.95
C HIS A 104 -18.65 15.84 20.50
N ILE A 105 -19.26 15.26 19.46
CA ILE A 105 -20.56 15.70 18.96
C ILE A 105 -21.69 15.37 19.94
N SER A 106 -21.64 14.20 20.59
CA SER A 106 -22.67 13.81 21.58
C SER A 106 -22.71 14.72 22.81
N LEU A 107 -21.56 15.27 23.20
CA LEU A 107 -21.42 16.19 24.33
C LEU A 107 -21.66 17.66 23.96
N LEU A 108 -21.74 17.99 22.67
CA LEU A 108 -21.77 19.37 22.18
C LEU A 108 -22.93 20.19 22.77
N ASN A 109 -24.13 19.63 22.81
CA ASN A 109 -25.31 20.34 23.33
C ASN A 109 -25.15 20.72 24.81
N ASN A 110 -24.60 19.80 25.61
CA ASN A 110 -24.33 20.06 27.02
C ASN A 110 -23.18 21.06 27.16
N SER A 111 -22.12 20.95 26.35
CA SER A 111 -20.98 21.87 26.41
C SER A 111 -21.41 23.31 26.10
N LEU A 112 -22.18 23.53 25.03
CA LEU A 112 -22.68 24.87 24.66
C LEU A 112 -23.63 25.44 25.72
N ASN A 113 -24.48 24.59 26.32
CA ASN A 113 -25.36 25.03 27.40
C ASN A 113 -24.57 25.38 28.66
N ASN A 114 -23.56 24.60 29.02
CA ASN A 114 -22.71 24.87 30.18
C ASN A 114 -21.83 26.10 29.98
N GLU A 115 -21.31 26.30 28.77
CA GLU A 115 -20.58 27.51 28.37
C GLU A 115 -21.47 28.76 28.56
N MET A 116 -22.72 28.70 28.09
CA MET A 116 -23.70 29.76 28.28
C MET A 116 -23.97 30.01 29.78
N ILE A 117 -24.19 28.96 30.58
CA ILE A 117 -24.44 29.11 32.02
C ILE A 117 -23.25 29.79 32.72
N SER A 118 -22.04 29.31 32.43
CA SER A 118 -20.80 29.88 32.97
C SER A 118 -20.62 31.34 32.57
N THR A 119 -20.87 31.65 31.30
CA THR A 119 -20.67 32.98 30.73
C THR A 119 -21.68 34.00 31.26
N PHE A 120 -22.95 33.61 31.39
CA PHE A 120 -24.04 34.51 31.74
C PHE A 120 -24.30 34.63 33.23
N PHE A 121 -24.08 33.55 33.99
CA PHE A 121 -24.39 33.51 35.42
C PHE A 121 -23.14 33.41 36.31
N GLY A 122 -21.95 33.27 35.71
CA GLY A 122 -20.69 33.14 36.46
C GLY A 122 -20.58 31.83 37.24
N GLU A 123 -21.44 30.86 36.96
CA GLU A 123 -21.40 29.54 37.60
C GLU A 123 -20.24 28.72 37.05
N LYS A 124 -19.47 28.09 37.93
CA LYS A 124 -18.37 27.20 37.53
C LYS A 124 -18.93 25.84 37.12
N VAL A 125 -19.52 25.77 35.94
CA VAL A 125 -19.98 24.52 35.34
C VAL A 125 -18.86 23.96 34.45
N GLU A 126 -18.46 22.73 34.73
CA GLU A 126 -17.45 22.02 33.94
C GLU A 126 -17.95 21.81 32.51
N HIS A 127 -17.13 22.23 31.53
CA HIS A 127 -17.38 22.04 30.11
C HIS A 127 -16.05 22.04 29.34
N ASP A 128 -16.03 21.40 28.17
CA ASP A 128 -14.89 21.43 27.25
C ASP A 128 -15.16 22.49 26.16
N PRO A 129 -14.56 23.70 26.25
CA PRO A 129 -14.76 24.76 25.26
C PRO A 129 -14.19 24.38 23.88
N GLU A 130 -13.28 23.41 23.83
CA GLU A 130 -12.63 22.98 22.59
C GLU A 130 -13.32 21.77 21.96
N SER A 131 -14.43 21.27 22.54
CA SER A 131 -15.08 20.05 22.04
C SER A 131 -15.45 20.14 20.55
N PHE A 132 -15.99 21.29 20.14
CA PHE A 132 -16.35 21.51 18.73
C PHE A 132 -15.12 21.64 17.82
N THR A 133 -14.11 22.39 18.25
CA THR A 133 -12.85 22.57 17.51
C THR A 133 -12.11 21.24 17.32
N LYS A 134 -12.09 20.38 18.36
CA LYS A 134 -11.52 19.03 18.26
C LYS A 134 -12.30 18.18 17.25
N ALA A 135 -13.63 18.29 17.24
CA ALA A 135 -14.46 17.59 16.26
C ALA A 135 -14.19 18.09 14.83
N ASP A 136 -14.05 19.40 14.62
CA ASP A 136 -13.71 20.02 13.33
C ASP A 136 -12.34 19.56 12.80
N MET A 137 -11.34 19.54 13.68
CA MET A 137 -10.01 19.03 13.35
C MET A 137 -10.04 17.54 12.97
N ILE A 138 -10.74 16.71 13.75
CA ILE A 138 -10.86 15.27 13.45
C ILE A 138 -11.56 15.07 12.10
N GLN A 139 -12.64 15.80 11.85
CA GLN A 139 -13.38 15.73 10.60
C GLN A 139 -12.47 16.09 9.42
N SER A 140 -11.80 17.23 9.49
CA SER A 140 -10.94 17.75 8.42
C SER A 140 -9.77 16.82 8.09
N LEU A 141 -9.16 16.17 9.09
CA LEU A 141 -7.97 15.35 8.90
C LEU A 141 -8.27 13.88 8.57
N TYR A 142 -9.34 13.32 9.14
CA TYR A 142 -9.56 11.87 9.13
C TYR A 142 -10.90 11.44 8.55
N LEU A 143 -11.92 12.31 8.56
CA LEU A 143 -13.30 11.93 8.22
C LEU A 143 -13.90 12.91 7.18
N PRO A 144 -13.34 12.99 5.95
CA PRO A 144 -13.85 13.86 4.90
C PRO A 144 -15.30 13.53 4.51
N GLU A 145 -15.76 12.30 4.72
CA GLU A 145 -17.12 11.85 4.40
C GLU A 145 -18.19 12.49 5.29
N LEU A 146 -17.80 13.10 6.40
CA LEU A 146 -18.67 13.83 7.31
C LEU A 146 -18.78 15.32 6.99
N LEU A 147 -18.07 15.82 5.97
CA LEU A 147 -17.95 17.26 5.71
C LEU A 147 -19.31 17.95 5.56
N GLU A 148 -20.21 17.41 4.76
CA GLU A 148 -21.51 18.06 4.49
C GLU A 148 -22.36 18.20 5.76
N VAL A 149 -22.52 17.10 6.50
CA VAL A 149 -23.29 17.10 7.76
C VAL A 149 -22.60 17.91 8.86
N HIS A 150 -21.27 17.93 8.88
CA HIS A 150 -20.48 18.74 9.81
C HIS A 150 -20.65 20.24 9.53
N LEU A 151 -20.67 20.66 8.26
CA LEU A 151 -20.88 22.06 7.87
C LEU A 151 -22.28 22.56 8.27
N GLU A 152 -23.31 21.73 8.18
CA GLU A 152 -24.64 22.08 8.66
C GLU A 152 -24.66 22.31 10.17
N LEU A 153 -24.01 21.43 10.93
CA LEU A 153 -23.84 21.60 12.36
C LEU A 153 -23.05 22.87 12.70
N SER A 154 -21.96 23.12 11.98
CA SER A 154 -21.09 24.29 12.16
C SER A 154 -21.86 25.60 12.08
N LYS A 155 -22.76 25.74 11.10
CA LYS A 155 -23.58 26.95 10.94
C LYS A 155 -24.42 27.24 12.19
N VAL A 156 -25.00 26.21 12.79
CA VAL A 156 -25.84 26.35 13.98
C VAL A 156 -25.01 26.61 15.24
N VAL A 157 -23.84 25.97 15.36
CA VAL A 157 -22.89 26.23 16.46
C VAL A 157 -22.41 27.69 16.41
N ILE A 158 -22.05 28.20 15.22
CA ILE A 158 -21.68 29.61 15.04
C ILE A 158 -22.84 30.54 15.42
N GLU A 159 -24.08 30.22 15.03
CA GLU A 159 -25.27 30.99 15.42
C GLU A 159 -25.42 31.05 16.96
N PHE A 160 -25.19 29.92 17.64
CA PHE A 160 -25.25 29.82 19.10
C PHE A 160 -24.14 30.63 19.79
N GLN A 161 -22.90 30.50 19.33
CA GLN A 161 -21.74 31.23 19.88
C GLN A 161 -21.85 32.74 19.64
N THR A 162 -22.37 33.15 18.48
CA THR A 162 -22.67 34.56 18.19
C THR A 162 -23.71 35.09 19.17
N TRP A 163 -24.75 34.31 19.47
CA TRP A 163 -25.75 34.68 20.46
C TRP A 163 -25.16 34.83 21.88
N ILE A 164 -24.26 33.92 22.31
CA ILE A 164 -23.53 34.09 23.59
C ILE A 164 -22.74 35.40 23.60
N SER A 165 -21.99 35.66 22.51
CA SER A 165 -21.14 36.86 22.37
C SER A 165 -21.96 38.15 22.43
N ASP A 166 -23.12 38.18 21.76
CA ASP A 166 -24.06 39.30 21.82
C ASP A 166 -24.57 39.53 23.26
N GLY A 167 -24.87 38.45 23.99
CA GLY A 167 -25.30 38.51 25.39
C GLY A 167 -24.23 39.09 26.30
N LEU A 168 -22.97 38.69 26.11
CA LEU A 168 -21.82 39.27 26.80
C LEU A 168 -21.66 40.77 26.53
N PHE A 169 -21.84 41.20 25.27
CA PHE A 169 -21.77 42.61 24.91
C PHE A 169 -22.87 43.43 25.60
N ILE A 170 -24.08 42.88 25.72
CA ILE A 170 -25.19 43.50 26.46
C ILE A 170 -24.79 43.68 27.94
N ILE A 171 -24.31 42.64 28.61
CA ILE A 171 -23.88 42.69 30.02
C ILE A 171 -22.77 43.75 30.21
N ALA A 172 -21.77 43.74 29.33
CA ALA A 172 -20.65 44.69 29.39
C ALA A 172 -21.12 46.14 29.20
N SER A 173 -22.07 46.39 28.29
CA SER A 173 -22.63 47.72 28.04
C SER A 173 -23.42 48.26 29.24
N GLN A 174 -24.21 47.41 29.92
CA GLN A 174 -24.96 47.77 31.12
C GLN A 174 -24.05 48.07 32.31
N SER A 175 -22.97 47.29 32.45
CA SER A 175 -21.94 47.50 33.47
C SER A 175 -21.25 48.87 33.30
N LYS A 176 -20.89 49.23 32.06
CA LYS A 176 -20.34 50.58 31.74
C LYS A 176 -21.31 51.71 32.06
N ALA A 177 -22.62 51.48 31.91
CA ALA A 177 -23.66 52.44 32.23
C ALA A 177 -23.97 52.56 33.75
N GLN A 178 -23.18 51.91 34.62
CA GLN A 178 -23.38 51.89 36.08
C GLN A 178 -24.75 51.34 36.51
N THR A 179 -25.33 50.46 35.70
CA THR A 179 -26.57 49.77 36.08
C THR A 179 -26.26 48.87 37.28
N LYS A 180 -27.01 49.00 38.37
CA LYS A 180 -26.95 48.05 39.49
C LYS A 180 -27.42 46.70 38.95
N ASP A 181 -26.54 45.69 39.00
CA ASP A 181 -26.77 44.32 38.56
C ASP A 181 -27.07 44.19 37.06
N PRO A 182 -26.04 44.23 36.19
CA PRO A 182 -26.22 44.02 34.76
C PRO A 182 -26.78 42.61 34.53
N THR A 183 -27.99 42.54 33.96
CA THR A 183 -28.73 41.29 33.73
C THR A 183 -29.11 41.19 32.26
N LEU A 184 -29.09 39.96 31.75
CA LEU A 184 -29.54 39.67 30.40
C LEU A 184 -31.01 40.04 30.23
N MET A 185 -31.29 40.76 29.16
CA MET A 185 -32.67 41.10 28.81
C MET A 185 -33.48 39.82 28.59
N GLN A 186 -34.67 39.72 29.17
CA GLN A 186 -35.57 38.58 28.97
C GLN A 186 -35.82 38.28 27.48
N ALA A 187 -35.83 39.33 26.64
CA ALA A 187 -35.94 39.21 25.18
C ALA A 187 -34.77 38.43 24.54
N HIS A 188 -33.55 38.57 25.06
CA HIS A 188 -32.37 37.85 24.58
C HIS A 188 -32.44 36.37 24.96
N MET A 189 -32.88 36.06 26.19
CA MET A 189 -33.02 34.67 26.68
C MET A 189 -34.11 33.87 25.97
N LYS A 190 -35.14 34.51 25.41
CA LYS A 190 -36.19 33.83 24.60
C LYS A 190 -35.63 33.10 23.37
N LYS A 191 -34.43 33.46 22.89
CA LYS A 191 -33.79 32.80 21.74
C LYS A 191 -33.13 31.46 22.10
N GLN A 192 -32.72 31.26 23.36
CA GLN A 192 -32.02 30.05 23.80
C GLN A 192 -32.73 28.75 23.41
N PRO A 193 -34.02 28.51 23.78
CA PRO A 193 -34.68 27.25 23.44
C PRO A 193 -34.85 27.04 21.92
N ILE A 194 -34.92 28.13 21.14
CA ILE A 194 -35.00 28.06 19.68
C ILE A 194 -33.66 27.57 19.12
N LEU A 195 -32.54 28.11 19.60
CA LEU A 195 -31.21 27.73 19.17
C LEU A 195 -30.87 26.29 19.57
N LEU A 196 -31.20 25.87 20.79
CA LEU A 196 -31.05 24.47 21.23
C LEU A 196 -31.87 23.51 20.37
N LYS A 197 -33.11 23.87 20.00
CA LYS A 197 -33.93 23.08 19.09
C LYS A 197 -33.31 22.99 17.69
N LYS A 198 -32.71 24.08 17.19
CA LYS A 198 -32.00 24.09 15.90
C LYS A 198 -30.77 23.17 15.90
N LEU A 199 -30.08 23.03 17.05
CA LEU A 199 -28.91 22.14 17.18
C LEU A 199 -29.28 20.66 17.12
N ALA A 200 -30.48 20.29 17.60
CA ALA A 200 -30.88 18.88 17.73
C ALA A 200 -30.80 18.11 16.40
N ASN A 201 -31.35 18.67 15.31
CA ASN A 201 -31.40 17.96 14.03
C ASN A 201 -30.01 17.75 13.40
N PRO A 202 -29.14 18.77 13.25
CA PRO A 202 -27.78 18.56 12.75
C PRO A 202 -26.96 17.61 13.60
N ILE A 203 -27.08 17.66 14.93
CA ILE A 203 -26.40 16.69 15.83
C ILE A 203 -26.86 15.27 15.51
N VAL A 204 -28.17 15.02 15.42
CA VAL A 204 -28.70 13.69 15.09
C VAL A 204 -28.22 13.22 13.72
N ASN A 205 -28.23 14.09 12.71
CA ASN A 205 -27.77 13.77 11.35
C ASN A 205 -26.29 13.37 11.34
N VAL A 206 -25.44 14.13 12.03
CA VAL A 206 -24.01 13.85 12.15
C VAL A 206 -23.76 12.53 12.88
N LEU A 207 -24.46 12.28 13.99
CA LEU A 207 -24.32 11.04 14.75
C LEU A 207 -24.81 9.83 13.95
N GLN A 208 -25.89 9.99 13.18
CA GLN A 208 -26.41 8.95 12.29
C GLN A 208 -25.40 8.64 11.17
N LYS A 209 -24.85 9.65 10.52
CA LYS A 209 -23.83 9.46 9.47
C LYS A 209 -22.56 8.83 10.02
N THR A 210 -22.13 9.23 11.22
CA THR A 210 -21.00 8.61 11.93
C THR A 210 -21.25 7.12 12.18
N LYS A 211 -22.47 6.72 12.55
CA LYS A 211 -22.84 5.32 12.75
C LYS A 211 -22.80 4.52 11.44
N GLU A 212 -23.30 5.09 10.35
CA GLU A 212 -23.23 4.46 9.02
C GLU A 212 -21.78 4.18 8.62
N LEU A 213 -20.90 5.16 8.76
CA LEU A 213 -19.47 4.98 8.48
C LEU A 213 -18.82 3.97 9.42
N ALA A 214 -19.21 3.94 10.69
CA ALA A 214 -18.70 2.95 11.64
C ALA A 214 -19.12 1.51 11.27
N LEU A 215 -20.32 1.33 10.70
CA LEU A 215 -20.76 0.02 10.20
C LEU A 215 -19.93 -0.42 8.99
N GLU A 216 -19.65 0.49 8.05
CA GLU A 216 -18.82 0.20 6.87
C GLU A 216 -17.39 -0.22 7.25
N VAL A 217 -16.81 0.34 8.32
CA VAL A 217 -15.46 0.00 8.80
C VAL A 217 -15.43 -1.30 9.61
N ASN A 218 -16.60 -1.81 10.03
CA ASN A 218 -16.72 -3.04 10.82
C ASN A 218 -17.10 -4.28 9.99
N THR A 219 -17.55 -4.10 8.75
CA THR A 219 -17.87 -5.16 7.79
C THR A 219 -16.70 -5.49 6.88
#